data_AF-A0A2V9NV40-F1
#
_entry.id   AF-A0A2V9NV40-F1
#
_cell.length_a   1.000
_cell.length_b   1.000
_cell.length_c   1.000
_cell.angle_alpha   90.00
_cell.angle_beta   90.00
_cell.angle_gamma   90.00
#
_symmetry.space_group_name_H-M   'P 1'
#
loop_
_entity.id
_entity.type
_entity.pdbx_description
1 polymer ?
#
loop_
_entity_poly.entity_id
_entity_poly.type
_entity_poly.pdbx_seq_one_letter_code
_entity_poly.pdbx_strand_id
1 'polypeptide(L)'
;MKKVLSVTIVTNSGLLVLAACLFALIRYDGRLLAEESAQSRRVLSVRDSQLAKLTSALSGQARFNISALNTNSRLLLENYGGFLPRQGHEYAEQMKEAATQMERLRQDLVGSRSSDGDWKAA
;
A
#
# COMPACT_ATOMS: atom_id res chain seq x y z
N MET A 1 -1.33 -53.79 43.82
CA MET A 1 -1.66 -52.40 44.22
C MET A 1 -0.45 -51.46 44.13
N LYS A 2 0.59 -51.57 44.98
CA LYS A 2 1.73 -50.62 45.00
C LYS A 2 2.48 -50.43 43.67
N LYS A 3 2.76 -51.52 42.93
CA LYS A 3 3.41 -51.47 41.60
C LYS A 3 2.56 -50.73 40.55
N VAL A 4 1.25 -50.99 40.52
CA VAL A 4 0.33 -50.38 39.55
C VAL A 4 0.24 -48.87 39.81
N LEU A 5 0.06 -48.46 41.07
CA LEU A 5 0.08 -47.05 41.47
C LEU A 5 1.39 -46.36 41.09
N SER A 6 2.54 -47.00 41.32
CA SER A 6 3.84 -46.45 40.96
C SER A 6 3.98 -46.27 39.44
N VAL A 7 3.55 -47.23 38.63
CA VAL A 7 3.57 -47.12 37.17
C VAL A 7 2.66 -45.97 36.71
N THR A 8 1.43 -45.89 37.22
CA THR A 8 0.51 -44.79 36.88
C THR A 8 1.06 -43.42 37.27
N ILE A 9 1.69 -43.30 38.44
CA ILE A 9 2.33 -42.04 38.87
C ILE A 9 3.48 -41.66 37.94
N VAL A 10 4.34 -42.62 37.56
CA VAL A 10 5.46 -42.38 36.64
C VAL A 10 4.95 -41.97 35.25
N THR A 11 3.94 -42.66 34.73
CA THR A 11 3.35 -42.35 33.42
C THR A 11 2.68 -40.97 33.42
N ASN A 12 1.90 -40.66 34.46
CA ASN A 12 1.25 -39.35 34.59
C ASN A 12 2.28 -38.21 34.74
N SER A 13 3.34 -38.44 35.51
CA SER A 13 4.45 -37.49 35.64
C SER A 13 5.13 -37.25 34.28
N GLY A 14 5.42 -38.33 33.54
CA GLY A 14 5.98 -38.24 32.19
C GLY A 14 5.08 -37.44 31.24
N LEU A 15 3.78 -37.71 31.23
CA LEU A 15 2.80 -36.95 30.44
C LEU A 15 2.77 -35.47 30.81
N LEU A 16 2.88 -35.14 32.10
CA LEU A 16 2.85 -33.77 32.60
C LEU A 16 4.10 -32.98 32.16
N VAL A 17 5.28 -33.62 32.22
CA VAL A 17 6.52 -33.04 31.68
C VAL A 17 6.42 -32.81 30.18
N LEU A 18 5.89 -33.78 29.43
CA LEU A 18 5.73 -33.68 27.98
C LEU A 18 4.76 -32.56 27.59
N ALA A 19 3.64 -32.43 28.30
CA ALA A 19 2.68 -31.34 28.12
C ALA A 19 3.31 -29.97 28.44
N ALA A 20 4.10 -29.87 29.52
CA ALA A 20 4.80 -28.63 29.85
C ALA A 20 5.84 -28.24 28.78
N CYS A 21 6.59 -29.22 28.25
CA CYS A 21 7.54 -29.00 27.16
C CYS A 21 6.84 -28.53 25.88
N LEU A 22 5.75 -29.18 25.47
CA LEU A 22 4.96 -28.77 24.30
C LEU A 22 4.40 -27.37 24.47
N PHE A 23 3.86 -27.07 25.65
CA PHE A 23 3.33 -25.74 25.95
C PHE A 23 4.42 -24.66 25.90
N ALA A 24 5.62 -24.96 26.39
CA ALA A 24 6.76 -24.04 26.32
C ALA A 24 7.19 -23.80 24.87
N LEU A 25 7.24 -24.83 24.03
CA LEU A 25 7.56 -24.72 22.60
C LEU A 25 6.55 -23.84 21.87
N ILE A 26 5.24 -24.10 22.04
CA ILE A 26 4.17 -23.30 21.44
C ILE A 26 4.29 -21.82 21.85
N ARG A 27 4.59 -21.56 23.13
CA ARG A 27 4.79 -20.20 23.66
C ARG A 27 6.03 -19.54 23.05
N TYR A 28 7.10 -20.29 22.84
CA TYR A 28 8.34 -19.78 22.26
C TYR A 28 8.15 -19.43 20.78
N ASP A 29 7.59 -20.34 19.99
CA ASP A 29 7.30 -20.11 18.57
C ASP A 29 6.35 -18.91 18.40
N GLY A 30 5.29 -18.84 19.23
CA GLY A 30 4.37 -17.71 19.20
C GLY A 30 5.04 -16.35 19.48
N ARG A 31 6.05 -16.31 20.36
CA ARG A 31 6.84 -15.09 20.62
C ARG A 31 7.74 -14.74 19.44
N LEU A 32 8.42 -15.72 18.87
CA LEU A 32 9.30 -15.53 17.72
C LEU A 32 8.52 -14.99 16.51
N LEU A 33 7.38 -15.61 16.19
CA LEU A 33 6.50 -15.14 15.12
C LEU A 33 5.96 -13.73 15.40
N ALA A 34 5.60 -13.43 16.65
CA ALA A 34 5.14 -12.10 17.02
C ALA A 34 6.24 -11.03 16.79
N GLU A 35 7.47 -11.33 17.16
CA GLU A 35 8.61 -10.43 16.98
C GLU A 35 8.93 -10.21 15.49
N GLU A 36 8.98 -11.27 14.69
CA GLU A 36 9.19 -11.18 13.25
C GLU A 36 8.06 -10.40 12.54
N SER A 37 6.81 -10.63 12.96
CA SER A 37 5.66 -9.90 12.42
C SER A 37 5.71 -8.42 12.79
N ALA A 38 6.14 -8.08 14.02
CA ALA A 38 6.27 -6.71 14.48
C ALA A 38 7.40 -5.98 13.74
N GLN A 39 8.53 -6.64 13.53
CA GLN A 39 9.64 -6.11 12.75
C GLN A 39 9.24 -5.91 11.29
N SER A 40 8.59 -6.90 10.67
CA SER A 40 8.09 -6.81 9.31
C SER A 40 7.08 -5.66 9.16
N ARG A 41 6.12 -5.54 10.09
CA ARG A 41 5.17 -4.41 10.12
C ARG A 41 5.86 -3.06 10.23
N ARG A 42 6.90 -2.94 11.06
CA ARG A 42 7.68 -1.70 11.17
C ARG A 42 8.35 -1.35 9.83
N VAL A 43 9.05 -2.31 9.22
CA VAL A 43 9.70 -2.10 7.91
C VAL A 43 8.67 -1.72 6.84
N LEU A 44 7.56 -2.44 6.77
CA LEU A 44 6.43 -2.13 5.87
C LEU A 44 5.90 -0.72 6.12
N SER A 45 5.67 -0.32 7.37
CA SER A 45 5.17 1.02 7.68
C SER A 45 6.11 2.14 7.23
N VAL A 46 7.43 1.94 7.37
CA VAL A 46 8.42 2.91 6.88
C VAL A 46 8.38 2.98 5.36
N ARG A 47 8.34 1.83 4.67
CA ARG A 47 8.23 1.76 3.21
C ARG A 47 6.95 2.39 2.69
N ASP A 48 5.81 2.12 3.31
CA ASP A 48 4.52 2.72 2.96
C ASP A 48 4.56 4.24 3.15
N SER A 49 5.18 4.73 4.23
CA SER A 49 5.35 6.17 4.44
C SER A 49 6.25 6.81 3.36
N GLN A 50 7.30 6.13 2.92
CA GLN A 50 8.19 6.59 1.85
C GLN A 50 7.46 6.57 0.50
N LEU A 51 6.73 5.50 0.20
CA LEU A 51 5.90 5.38 -0.99
C LEU A 51 4.83 6.47 -1.04
N ALA A 52 4.17 6.76 0.09
CA ALA A 52 3.19 7.84 0.19
C ALA A 52 3.83 9.21 -0.09
N LYS A 53 5.03 9.48 0.45
CA LYS A 53 5.77 10.72 0.17
C LYS A 53 6.15 10.85 -1.30
N LEU A 54 6.69 9.78 -1.90
CA LEU A 54 7.06 9.76 -3.32
C LEU A 54 5.84 9.94 -4.22
N THR A 55 4.74 9.22 -3.92
CA THR A 55 3.48 9.32 -4.66
C THR A 55 2.90 10.74 -4.56
N SER A 56 2.94 11.34 -3.37
CA SER A 56 2.47 12.71 -3.15
C SER A 56 3.32 13.73 -3.93
N ALA A 57 4.66 13.62 -3.86
CA ALA A 57 5.57 14.50 -4.59
C ALA A 57 5.39 14.35 -6.11
N LEU A 58 5.33 13.12 -6.62
CA LEU A 58 5.14 12.83 -8.03
C LEU A 58 3.76 13.28 -8.52
N SER A 59 2.70 13.05 -7.73
CA SER A 59 1.35 13.54 -8.05
C SER A 59 1.29 15.06 -8.06
N GLY A 60 1.96 15.74 -7.12
CA GLY A 60 2.05 17.20 -7.09
C GLY A 60 2.73 17.76 -8.33
N GLN A 61 3.90 17.22 -8.68
CA GLN A 61 4.64 17.61 -9.88
C GLN A 61 3.86 17.28 -11.15
N ALA A 62 3.27 16.09 -11.24
CA ALA A 62 2.43 15.68 -12.37
C ALA A 62 1.24 16.62 -12.52
N ARG A 63 0.52 16.93 -11.44
CA ARG A 63 -0.61 17.87 -11.45
C ARG A 63 -0.18 19.25 -11.95
N PHE A 64 0.94 19.77 -11.47
CA PHE A 64 1.48 21.05 -11.92
C PHE A 64 1.78 21.04 -13.42
N ASN A 65 2.52 20.04 -13.90
CA ASN A 65 2.89 19.90 -15.30
C ASN A 65 1.67 19.73 -16.21
N ILE A 66 0.71 18.88 -15.81
CA ILE A 66 -0.53 18.64 -16.55
C ILE A 66 -1.37 19.93 -16.65
N SER A 67 -1.51 20.66 -15.53
CA SER A 67 -2.24 21.93 -15.51
C SER A 67 -1.57 22.98 -16.40
N ALA A 68 -0.23 23.05 -16.38
CA ALA A 68 0.52 23.97 -17.24
C ALA A 68 0.35 23.60 -18.73
N LEU A 69 0.48 22.32 -19.08
CA LEU A 69 0.29 21.84 -20.46
C LEU A 69 -1.12 22.15 -20.97
N ASN A 70 -2.15 21.88 -20.16
CA ASN A 70 -3.55 22.15 -20.49
C ASN A 70 -3.79 23.65 -20.68
N THR A 71 -3.29 24.47 -19.76
CA THR A 71 -3.45 25.94 -19.82
C THR A 71 -2.73 26.51 -21.03
N ASN A 72 -1.49 26.11 -21.29
CA ASN A 72 -0.69 26.62 -22.39
C ASN A 72 -1.26 26.21 -23.74
N SER A 73 -1.67 24.95 -23.91
CA SER A 73 -2.30 24.49 -25.16
C SER A 73 -3.63 25.21 -25.42
N ARG A 74 -4.48 25.37 -24.39
CA ARG A 74 -5.71 26.13 -24.50
C ARG A 74 -5.45 27.59 -24.88
N LEU A 75 -4.54 28.27 -24.20
CA LEU A 75 -4.20 29.67 -24.53
C LEU A 75 -3.58 29.81 -25.92
N LEU A 76 -2.80 28.82 -26.37
CA LEU A 76 -2.23 28.80 -27.73
C LEU A 76 -3.33 28.70 -28.79
N LEU A 77 -4.33 27.85 -28.57
CA LEU A 77 -5.49 27.71 -29.45
C LEU A 77 -6.42 28.93 -29.41
N GLU A 78 -6.70 29.45 -28.21
CA GLU A 78 -7.58 30.62 -28.03
C GLU A 78 -6.98 31.90 -28.63
N ASN A 79 -5.70 32.17 -28.37
CA ASN A 79 -5.07 33.44 -28.79
C ASN A 79 -4.45 33.36 -30.19
N TYR A 80 -3.96 32.20 -30.60
CA TYR A 80 -3.20 32.05 -31.84
C TYR A 80 -3.80 31.01 -32.79
N GLY A 81 -4.89 30.32 -32.46
CA GLY A 81 -5.44 29.22 -33.25
C GLY A 81 -5.75 29.58 -34.70
N GLY A 82 -6.21 30.80 -34.97
CA GLY A 82 -6.46 31.30 -36.33
C GLY A 82 -5.20 31.72 -37.11
N PHE A 83 -4.05 31.81 -36.44
CA PHE A 83 -2.75 32.17 -37.00
C PHE A 83 -1.76 30.99 -37.03
N LEU A 84 -2.11 29.87 -36.37
CA LEU A 84 -1.32 28.66 -36.41
C LEU A 84 -1.41 28.01 -37.80
N PRO A 85 -0.28 27.58 -38.38
CA PRO A 85 -0.31 26.63 -39.48
C PRO A 85 -1.13 25.40 -39.06
N ARG A 86 -1.79 24.74 -40.03
CA ARG A 86 -2.66 23.59 -39.75
C ARG A 86 -2.03 22.55 -38.83
N GLN A 87 -0.77 22.19 -39.06
CA GLN A 87 -0.03 21.27 -38.19
C GLN A 87 0.16 21.80 -36.76
N GLY A 88 0.42 23.10 -36.60
CA GLY A 88 0.54 23.74 -35.29
C GLY A 88 -0.77 23.72 -34.50
N HIS A 89 -1.90 23.90 -35.19
CA HIS A 89 -3.23 23.78 -34.57
C HIS A 89 -3.50 22.32 -34.13
N GLU A 90 -3.23 21.35 -35.01
CA GLU A 90 -3.37 19.92 -34.71
C GLU A 90 -2.48 19.50 -33.52
N TYR A 91 -1.24 19.98 -33.43
CA TYR A 91 -0.37 19.71 -32.28
C TYR A 91 -0.90 20.33 -30.98
N ALA A 92 -1.42 21.55 -31.04
CA ALA A 92 -1.96 22.21 -29.85
C ALA A 92 -3.22 21.51 -29.33
N GLU A 93 -4.10 21.03 -30.22
CA GLU A 93 -5.24 20.17 -29.82
C GLU A 93 -4.79 18.85 -29.22
N GLN A 94 -3.81 18.16 -29.83
CA GLN A 94 -3.25 16.92 -29.28
C GLN A 94 -2.64 17.13 -27.88
N MET A 95 -1.94 18.25 -27.66
CA MET A 95 -1.41 18.60 -26.34
C MET A 95 -2.53 18.79 -25.31
N LYS A 96 -3.63 19.45 -25.68
CA LYS A 96 -4.79 19.64 -24.81
C LYS A 96 -5.45 18.31 -24.46
N GLU A 97 -5.62 17.43 -25.44
CA GLU A 97 -6.17 16.09 -25.24
C GLU A 97 -5.27 15.22 -24.36
N ALA A 98 -3.96 15.21 -24.63
CA ALA A 98 -2.97 14.47 -23.85
C ALA A 98 -2.94 14.93 -22.39
N ALA A 99 -2.97 16.25 -22.13
CA ALA A 99 -3.10 16.79 -20.77
C ALA A 99 -4.37 16.27 -20.08
N THR A 100 -5.50 16.26 -20.79
CA THR A 100 -6.78 15.80 -20.25
C THR A 100 -6.72 14.30 -19.90
N GLN A 101 -6.11 13.48 -20.76
CA GLN A 101 -5.92 12.05 -20.50
C GLN A 101 -4.98 11.81 -19.31
N MET A 102 -3.88 12.58 -19.22
CA MET A 102 -2.94 12.50 -18.10
C MET A 102 -3.59 12.90 -16.78
N GLU A 103 -4.46 13.92 -16.76
CA GLU A 103 -5.19 14.30 -15.55
C GLU A 103 -6.14 13.20 -15.10
N ARG A 104 -6.86 12.55 -16.02
CA ARG A 104 -7.71 11.39 -15.71
C ARG A 104 -6.90 10.24 -15.13
N LEU A 105 -5.77 9.90 -15.75
CA LEU A 105 -4.88 8.84 -15.26
C LEU A 105 -4.34 9.17 -13.86
N ARG A 106 -3.95 10.43 -13.62
CA ARG A 106 -3.51 10.88 -12.29
C ARG A 106 -4.62 10.73 -11.25
N GLN A 107 -5.86 11.08 -11.60
CA GLN A 107 -7.02 10.92 -10.72
C GLN A 107 -7.32 9.45 -10.42
N ASP A 108 -7.19 8.56 -11.39
CA ASP A 108 -7.37 7.10 -11.19
C ASP A 108 -6.30 6.53 -10.23
N LEU A 109 -5.03 6.89 -10.47
CA LEU A 109 -3.90 6.40 -9.68
C LEU A 109 -3.86 6.94 -8.23
N VAL A 110 -4.39 8.14 -7.99
CA VAL A 110 -4.34 8.81 -6.67
C VAL A 110 -5.69 8.77 -5.94
N GLY A 111 -6.80 8.70 -6.69
CA GLY A 111 -8.17 8.84 -6.19
C GLY A 111 -8.83 7.55 -5.72
N SER A 112 -8.22 6.38 -5.92
CA SER A 112 -8.83 5.09 -5.54
C SER A 112 -8.83 4.77 -4.03
N ARG A 113 -8.32 5.67 -3.17
CA ARG A 113 -8.21 5.44 -1.71
C ARG A 113 -9.35 6.04 -0.87
N SER A 114 -10.55 6.19 -1.42
CA SER A 114 -11.71 6.74 -0.69
C SER A 114 -12.85 5.75 -0.43
N SER A 115 -12.70 4.47 -0.80
CA SER A 115 -13.74 3.47 -0.54
C SER A 115 -13.13 2.11 -0.23
N ASP A 116 -12.63 1.96 1.00
CA ASP A 116 -12.36 0.69 1.68
C ASP A 116 -11.86 1.07 3.08
N GLY A 117 -12.50 0.79 4.21
CA GLY A 117 -13.71 0.06 4.54
C GLY A 117 -13.73 0.15 6.06
N ASP A 118 -14.72 0.88 6.58
CA ASP A 118 -15.06 0.97 8.00
C ASP A 118 -15.49 -0.42 8.47
N TRP A 119 -14.53 -1.32 8.74
CA TRP A 119 -14.83 -2.55 9.46
C TRP A 119 -14.92 -2.17 10.94
N LYS A 120 -16.12 -1.78 11.33
CA LYS A 120 -16.54 -1.66 12.72
C LYS A 120 -16.45 -3.06 13.34
N ALA A 121 -15.41 -3.31 14.13
CA ALA A 121 -15.35 -4.47 15.00
C ALA A 121 -16.36 -4.26 16.14
N ALA A 122 -17.46 -5.00 16.10
CA ALA A 122 -18.31 -5.30 17.25
C ALA A 122 -17.87 -6.63 17.88
#